data_AF-A0A444UCP0-F1
#
_entry.id   AF-A0A444UCP0-F1
#
_cell.length_a   1.000
_cell.length_b   1.000
_cell.length_c   1.000
_cell.angle_alpha   90.00
_cell.angle_beta   90.00
_cell.angle_gamma   90.00
#
_symmetry.space_group_name_H-M   'P 1'
#
loop_
_entity.id
_entity.type
_entity.pdbx_description
1 polymer ?
#
loop_
_entity_poly.entity_id
_entity_poly.type
_entity_poly.pdbx_seq_one_letter_code
_entity_poly.pdbx_strand_id
1 'polypeptide(L)'
;MPNILKKVGDTPLVKINKIGKHFGLKCEMLAKCEFFNAGGSVKDRISLRMVEDAERDGLLKPGDTIIEPTSGNTGIGLALAAAVKGYRCIIVMPEKMSMEKVDVLRALGAEIVRTPTSARFDSPESHVGVAWRLKNEIPNSHILDQMPLQFSRQQYETEDKSMLFCSEAFLSAAVRNKCVLLEGSVLTIVFIPPFYRLPVFYNLLGKVDMLVAGAGTGGTITGIARKLKEKCPNCKYRNPSNPLAHYDTTAEEIIQQCDGKVDMLVAGAGTGGTITGIARKLKEKCPNCKIIGVDPEGSILADPEEMNKTDKTSYEVEGIGYDFIPTVLDRSVVDQWYKSNDEESFSMSRRLIKDEGLLCDLADGSSDKKQMVFGVVTAIDMLNFVASKEKRHTEN
;
A
#
# COMPACT_ATOMS: atom_id res chain seq x y z
N MET A 1 -25.35 -5.88 -2.31
CA MET A 1 -23.93 -6.28 -2.25
C MET A 1 -23.88 -7.78 -2.53
N PRO A 2 -23.09 -8.27 -3.50
CA PRO A 2 -23.14 -9.69 -3.91
C PRO A 2 -22.37 -10.64 -2.97
N ASN A 3 -21.29 -10.19 -2.36
CA ASN A 3 -20.57 -10.87 -1.29
C ASN A 3 -19.80 -9.85 -0.43
N ILE A 4 -19.29 -10.29 0.72
CA ILE A 4 -18.65 -9.40 1.71
C ILE A 4 -17.34 -8.75 1.20
N LEU A 5 -16.69 -9.31 0.18
CA LEU A 5 -15.51 -8.70 -0.45
C LEU A 5 -15.85 -7.39 -1.19
N LYS A 6 -17.12 -7.14 -1.51
CA LYS A 6 -17.59 -5.83 -1.99
C LYS A 6 -17.97 -4.87 -0.84
N LYS A 7 -17.51 -5.13 0.39
CA LYS A 7 -17.29 -4.13 1.46
C LYS A 7 -15.79 -3.96 1.81
N VAL A 8 -14.92 -4.15 0.83
CA VAL A 8 -13.54 -3.67 0.85
C VAL A 8 -13.47 -2.41 -0.03
N GLY A 9 -12.83 -1.36 0.47
CA GLY A 9 -12.91 -0.01 -0.11
C GLY A 9 -14.14 0.78 0.34
N ASP A 10 -14.28 1.99 -0.18
CA ASP A 10 -15.30 2.97 0.24
C ASP A 10 -15.33 3.14 1.76
N THR A 11 -14.17 3.51 2.31
CA THR A 11 -13.98 3.67 3.76
C THR A 11 -14.24 5.11 4.19
N PRO A 12 -14.81 5.35 5.39
CA PRO A 12 -15.08 6.70 5.86
C PRO A 12 -13.83 7.56 5.97
N LEU A 13 -13.97 8.85 5.65
CA LEU A 13 -13.01 9.90 6.00
C LEU A 13 -13.64 10.75 7.11
N VAL A 14 -13.13 10.62 8.34
CA VAL A 14 -13.76 11.16 9.55
C VAL A 14 -12.93 12.31 10.11
N LYS A 15 -13.58 13.43 10.42
CA LYS A 15 -12.94 14.60 11.04
C LYS A 15 -12.54 14.32 12.48
N ILE A 16 -11.31 14.69 12.83
CA ILE A 16 -10.78 14.68 14.20
C ILE A 16 -11.14 16.02 14.87
N ASN A 17 -11.87 15.98 15.98
CA ASN A 17 -12.58 17.15 16.53
C ASN A 17 -12.02 17.70 17.84
N LYS A 18 -11.36 16.86 18.65
CA LYS A 18 -10.80 17.19 19.96
C LYS A 18 -9.27 17.10 19.97
N ILE A 19 -8.68 16.00 19.48
CA ILE A 19 -7.23 15.75 19.51
C ILE A 19 -6.48 16.86 18.78
N GLY A 20 -6.85 17.18 17.53
CA GLY A 20 -6.22 18.25 16.77
C GLY A 20 -6.24 19.60 17.51
N LYS A 21 -7.38 19.98 18.09
CA LYS A 21 -7.51 21.24 18.85
C LYS A 21 -6.68 21.24 20.14
N HIS A 22 -6.60 20.10 20.82
CA HIS A 22 -5.79 19.92 22.03
C HIS A 22 -4.29 20.14 21.77
N PHE A 23 -3.81 19.81 20.57
CA PHE A 23 -2.44 20.08 20.11
C PHE A 23 -2.32 21.35 19.25
N GLY A 24 -3.28 22.28 19.34
CA GLY A 24 -3.20 23.59 18.66
C GLY A 24 -3.32 23.56 17.13
N LEU A 25 -3.75 22.45 16.51
CA LEU A 25 -3.92 22.37 15.06
C LEU A 25 -4.93 23.41 14.56
N LYS A 26 -4.46 24.29 13.66
CA LYS A 26 -5.26 25.31 12.97
C LYS A 26 -5.84 24.80 11.64
N CYS A 27 -5.32 23.69 11.12
CA CYS A 27 -5.84 22.99 9.95
C CYS A 27 -6.97 22.02 10.32
N GLU A 28 -7.71 21.57 9.32
CA GLU A 28 -8.59 20.42 9.45
C GLU A 28 -7.77 19.12 9.44
N MET A 29 -8.06 18.21 10.38
CA MET A 29 -7.43 16.90 10.46
C MET A 29 -8.49 15.82 10.20
N LEU A 30 -8.22 14.95 9.24
CA LEU A 30 -9.13 13.89 8.79
C LEU A 30 -8.44 12.52 8.91
N ALA A 31 -9.17 11.51 9.37
CA ALA A 31 -8.70 10.13 9.48
C ALA A 31 -9.42 9.25 8.45
N LYS A 32 -8.65 8.59 7.57
CA LYS A 32 -9.17 7.59 6.62
C LYS A 32 -9.34 6.26 7.35
N CYS A 33 -10.57 5.95 7.75
CA CYS A 33 -10.90 4.86 8.67
C CYS A 33 -10.91 3.49 7.98
N GLU A 34 -9.73 3.01 7.59
CA GLU A 34 -9.51 1.70 6.95
C GLU A 34 -9.87 0.49 7.84
N PHE A 35 -10.23 0.71 9.11
CA PHE A 35 -10.78 -0.32 9.97
C PHE A 35 -12.26 -0.68 9.68
N PHE A 36 -12.92 0.04 8.77
CA PHE A 36 -14.26 -0.31 8.26
C PHE A 36 -14.26 -1.21 7.00
N ASN A 37 -13.10 -1.73 6.58
CA ASN A 37 -13.06 -2.79 5.56
C ASN A 37 -13.59 -4.12 6.13
N ALA A 38 -13.95 -5.06 5.26
CA ALA A 38 -14.62 -6.32 5.61
C ALA A 38 -13.87 -7.25 6.60
N GLY A 39 -12.55 -7.35 6.50
CA GLY A 39 -11.67 -8.05 7.46
C GLY A 39 -11.10 -7.11 8.53
N GLY A 40 -11.70 -5.93 8.65
CA GLY A 40 -11.31 -4.86 9.55
C GLY A 40 -10.06 -4.10 9.12
N SER A 41 -9.48 -4.26 7.92
CA SER A 41 -8.11 -3.79 7.67
C SER A 41 -7.83 -3.08 6.33
N VAL A 42 -6.86 -2.15 6.36
CA VAL A 42 -6.25 -1.56 5.14
C VAL A 42 -5.63 -2.61 4.20
N LYS A 43 -5.25 -3.78 4.73
CA LYS A 43 -4.65 -4.87 3.95
C LYS A 43 -5.71 -5.68 3.18
N ASP A 44 -6.98 -5.53 3.50
CA ASP A 44 -8.08 -6.22 2.80
C ASP A 44 -8.11 -5.77 1.33
N ARG A 45 -7.82 -4.49 1.07
CA ARG A 45 -7.68 -3.91 -0.27
C ARG A 45 -6.61 -4.63 -1.10
N ILE A 46 -5.41 -4.80 -0.54
CA ILE A 46 -4.31 -5.45 -1.26
C ILE A 46 -4.53 -6.95 -1.39
N SER A 47 -5.16 -7.59 -0.39
CA SER A 47 -5.46 -9.02 -0.41
C SER A 47 -6.47 -9.34 -1.49
N LEU A 48 -7.56 -8.55 -1.58
CA LEU A 48 -8.54 -8.65 -2.66
C LEU A 48 -7.89 -8.37 -4.03
N ARG A 49 -7.11 -7.28 -4.15
CA ARG A 49 -6.46 -6.91 -5.42
C ARG A 49 -5.43 -7.95 -5.89
N MET A 50 -4.63 -8.52 -4.99
CA MET A 50 -3.67 -9.57 -5.33
C MET A 50 -4.38 -10.85 -5.83
N VAL A 51 -5.52 -11.20 -5.24
CA VAL A 51 -6.34 -12.34 -5.69
C VAL A 51 -7.04 -12.04 -7.02
N GLU A 52 -7.73 -10.91 -7.17
CA GLU A 52 -8.41 -10.53 -8.42
C GLU A 52 -7.41 -10.31 -9.59
N ASP A 53 -6.18 -9.85 -9.31
CA ASP A 53 -5.12 -9.76 -10.31
C ASP A 53 -4.54 -11.15 -10.67
N ALA A 54 -4.34 -12.05 -9.71
CA ALA A 54 -3.85 -13.41 -9.95
C ALA A 54 -4.88 -14.33 -10.65
N GLU A 55 -6.17 -14.14 -10.37
CA GLU A 55 -7.29 -14.77 -11.10
C GLU A 55 -7.29 -14.33 -12.57
N ARG A 56 -7.25 -13.02 -12.82
CA ARG A 56 -7.29 -12.43 -14.17
C ARG A 56 -6.06 -12.80 -15.01
N ASP A 57 -4.87 -12.83 -14.39
CA ASP A 57 -3.63 -13.24 -15.06
C ASP A 57 -3.56 -14.79 -15.26
N GLY A 58 -4.58 -15.55 -14.84
CA GLY A 58 -4.69 -17.01 -15.03
C GLY A 58 -3.75 -17.84 -14.15
N LEU A 59 -3.07 -17.18 -13.20
CA LEU A 59 -2.16 -17.81 -12.24
C LEU A 59 -2.97 -18.68 -11.27
N LEU A 60 -3.94 -18.08 -10.58
CA LEU A 60 -4.75 -18.69 -9.54
C LEU A 60 -6.07 -19.26 -10.13
N LYS A 61 -6.33 -20.55 -9.90
CA LYS A 61 -7.44 -21.31 -10.51
C LYS A 61 -8.38 -21.86 -9.43
N PRO A 62 -9.68 -22.06 -9.70
CA PRO A 62 -10.65 -22.49 -8.67
C PRO A 62 -10.19 -23.73 -7.90
N GLY A 63 -10.12 -23.63 -6.57
CA GLY A 63 -9.62 -24.70 -5.69
C GLY A 63 -8.12 -24.71 -5.42
N ASP A 64 -7.33 -23.79 -6.01
CA ASP A 64 -5.90 -23.62 -5.72
C ASP A 64 -5.66 -23.20 -4.24
N THR A 65 -4.40 -23.34 -3.80
CA THR A 65 -3.96 -22.96 -2.44
C THR A 65 -3.23 -21.62 -2.45
N ILE A 66 -3.65 -20.69 -1.59
CA ILE A 66 -2.93 -19.46 -1.27
C ILE A 66 -2.08 -19.72 -0.02
N ILE A 67 -0.77 -19.48 -0.11
CA ILE A 67 0.17 -19.54 1.02
C ILE A 67 0.77 -18.15 1.19
N GLU A 68 0.70 -17.52 2.36
CA GLU A 68 1.36 -16.20 2.56
C GLU A 68 2.18 -16.16 3.85
N PRO A 69 3.47 -15.78 3.79
CA PRO A 69 4.28 -15.49 4.97
C PRO A 69 3.92 -14.10 5.52
N THR A 70 3.20 -14.03 6.63
CA THR A 70 2.69 -12.73 7.13
C THR A 70 2.41 -12.71 8.64
N SER A 71 2.69 -11.56 9.26
CA SER A 71 2.56 -11.29 10.70
C SER A 71 1.17 -10.81 11.15
N GLY A 72 0.19 -10.73 10.24
CA GLY A 72 -1.15 -10.28 10.60
C GLY A 72 -2.05 -9.98 9.42
N ASN A 73 -2.45 -8.72 9.28
CA ASN A 73 -3.72 -8.34 8.65
C ASN A 73 -3.84 -8.72 7.15
N THR A 74 -2.73 -8.84 6.41
CA THR A 74 -2.77 -9.37 5.03
C THR A 74 -3.22 -10.83 5.01
N GLY A 75 -2.81 -11.63 6.00
CA GLY A 75 -3.28 -13.01 6.14
C GLY A 75 -4.78 -13.07 6.44
N ILE A 76 -5.30 -12.17 7.27
CA ILE A 76 -6.75 -12.06 7.55
C ILE A 76 -7.51 -11.69 6.28
N GLY A 77 -7.04 -10.68 5.54
CA GLY A 77 -7.63 -10.28 4.26
C GLY A 77 -7.58 -11.38 3.18
N LEU A 78 -6.49 -12.17 3.14
CA LEU A 78 -6.35 -13.30 2.23
C LEU A 78 -7.20 -14.50 2.64
N ALA A 79 -7.30 -14.82 3.94
CA ALA A 79 -8.19 -15.85 4.45
C ALA A 79 -9.66 -15.52 4.18
N LEU A 80 -10.06 -14.25 4.36
CA LEU A 80 -11.40 -13.77 4.02
C LEU A 80 -11.67 -13.86 2.50
N ALA A 81 -10.71 -13.47 1.67
CA ALA A 81 -10.82 -13.63 0.21
C ALA A 81 -10.93 -15.11 -0.19
N ALA A 82 -10.12 -15.98 0.41
CA ALA A 82 -10.08 -17.41 0.16
C ALA A 82 -11.39 -18.12 0.55
N ALA A 83 -11.91 -17.85 1.75
CA ALA A 83 -13.17 -18.40 2.24
C ALA A 83 -14.37 -18.05 1.35
N VAL A 84 -14.38 -16.82 0.79
CA VAL A 84 -15.47 -16.36 -0.09
C VAL A 84 -15.31 -16.85 -1.54
N LYS A 85 -14.09 -17.08 -2.01
CA LYS A 85 -13.80 -17.48 -3.41
C LYS A 85 -13.55 -18.99 -3.60
N GLY A 86 -13.44 -19.77 -2.52
CA GLY A 86 -13.22 -21.22 -2.57
C GLY A 86 -11.75 -21.63 -2.74
N TYR A 87 -10.83 -20.89 -2.14
CA TYR A 87 -9.40 -21.24 -2.09
C TYR A 87 -9.03 -21.86 -0.73
N ARG A 88 -8.07 -22.78 -0.73
CA ARG A 88 -7.39 -23.20 0.50
C ARG A 88 -6.44 -22.08 0.94
N CYS A 89 -6.38 -21.75 2.22
CA CYS A 89 -5.50 -20.69 2.74
C CYS A 89 -4.56 -21.23 3.81
N ILE A 90 -3.26 -20.95 3.69
CA ILE A 90 -2.22 -21.31 4.65
C ILE A 90 -1.44 -20.05 5.02
N ILE A 91 -1.53 -19.62 6.28
CA ILE A 91 -0.80 -18.46 6.80
C ILE A 91 0.41 -18.95 7.59
N VAL A 92 1.60 -18.49 7.19
CA VAL A 92 2.86 -18.80 7.88
C VAL A 92 3.29 -17.57 8.68
N MET A 93 3.41 -17.71 10.00
CA MET A 93 3.61 -16.58 10.91
C MET A 93 4.55 -16.91 12.09
N PRO A 94 5.28 -15.91 12.63
CA PRO A 94 6.01 -16.10 13.89
C PRO A 94 5.12 -16.45 15.08
N GLU A 95 5.69 -17.12 16.08
CA GLU A 95 5.02 -17.46 17.34
C GLU A 95 4.56 -16.23 18.15
N LYS A 96 5.29 -15.10 18.09
CA LYS A 96 4.94 -13.90 18.87
C LYS A 96 3.60 -13.24 18.49
N MET A 97 3.03 -13.60 17.34
CA MET A 97 1.82 -12.97 16.82
C MET A 97 0.60 -13.34 17.65
N SER A 98 -0.25 -12.35 17.93
CA SER A 98 -1.33 -12.39 18.91
C SER A 98 -2.36 -13.51 18.67
N MET A 99 -3.08 -13.91 19.72
CA MET A 99 -4.03 -15.02 19.63
C MET A 99 -5.32 -14.65 18.92
N GLU A 100 -5.75 -13.39 19.03
CA GLU A 100 -6.93 -12.84 18.36
C GLU A 100 -6.80 -12.98 16.84
N LYS A 101 -5.61 -12.67 16.29
CA LYS A 101 -5.29 -12.89 14.86
C LYS A 101 -5.40 -14.36 14.47
N VAL A 102 -4.90 -15.26 15.33
CA VAL A 102 -4.90 -16.71 15.08
C VAL A 102 -6.32 -17.28 15.13
N ASP A 103 -7.15 -16.84 16.06
CA ASP A 103 -8.53 -17.33 16.19
C ASP A 103 -9.46 -16.72 15.14
N VAL A 104 -9.24 -15.48 14.70
CA VAL A 104 -9.87 -14.92 13.49
C VAL A 104 -9.48 -15.72 12.24
N LEU A 105 -8.20 -16.06 12.06
CA LEU A 105 -7.75 -16.87 10.91
C LEU A 105 -8.35 -18.28 10.92
N ARG A 106 -8.43 -18.93 12.09
CA ARG A 106 -9.12 -20.23 12.26
C ARG A 106 -10.61 -20.11 11.93
N ALA A 107 -11.29 -19.06 12.38
CA ALA A 107 -12.70 -18.81 12.08
C ALA A 107 -12.96 -18.55 10.58
N LEU A 108 -11.97 -18.00 9.87
CA LEU A 108 -11.96 -17.86 8.40
C LEU A 108 -11.52 -19.14 7.67
N GLY A 109 -11.27 -20.24 8.38
CA GLY A 109 -10.88 -21.53 7.79
C GLY A 109 -9.44 -21.62 7.28
N ALA A 110 -8.57 -20.69 7.65
CA ALA A 110 -7.16 -20.75 7.28
C ALA A 110 -6.35 -21.72 8.16
N GLU A 111 -5.49 -22.52 7.52
CA GLU A 111 -4.45 -23.28 8.20
C GLU A 111 -3.33 -22.34 8.65
N ILE A 112 -2.74 -22.60 9.81
CA ILE A 112 -1.74 -21.71 10.42
C ILE A 112 -0.49 -22.50 10.75
N VAL A 113 0.64 -22.07 10.19
CA VAL A 113 1.97 -22.62 10.47
C VAL A 113 2.76 -21.61 11.29
N ARG A 114 3.09 -21.95 12.53
CA ARG A 114 3.94 -21.13 13.41
C ARG A 114 5.42 -21.35 13.08
N THR A 115 6.24 -20.31 13.20
CA THR A 115 7.71 -20.39 13.09
C THR A 115 8.41 -19.70 14.27
N PRO A 116 9.66 -20.08 14.61
CA PRO A 116 10.42 -19.43 15.68
C PRO A 116 10.49 -17.91 15.50
N THR A 117 10.21 -17.16 16.56
CA THR A 117 10.24 -15.68 16.50
C THR A 117 11.66 -15.13 16.32
N SER A 118 12.68 -15.88 16.78
CA SER A 118 14.09 -15.54 16.65
C SER A 118 14.70 -15.88 15.29
N ALA A 119 13.96 -16.53 14.38
CA ALA A 119 14.46 -16.85 13.05
C ALA A 119 14.59 -15.57 12.21
N ARG A 120 15.83 -15.21 11.85
CA ARG A 120 16.13 -14.17 10.86
C ARG A 120 15.36 -14.43 9.56
N PHE A 121 15.02 -13.38 8.81
CA PHE A 121 14.23 -13.50 7.57
C PHE A 121 14.87 -14.45 6.53
N ASP A 122 16.20 -14.50 6.50
CA ASP A 122 17.02 -15.32 5.58
C ASP A 122 17.17 -16.80 6.01
N SER A 123 16.67 -17.18 7.19
CA SER A 123 16.69 -18.57 7.67
C SER A 123 15.67 -19.47 6.92
N PRO A 124 16.00 -20.74 6.62
CA PRO A 124 15.02 -21.74 6.17
C PRO A 124 13.87 -21.99 7.17
N GLU A 125 14.07 -21.64 8.44
CA GLU A 125 13.07 -21.72 9.51
C GLU A 125 12.25 -20.43 9.68
N SER A 126 12.58 -19.37 8.93
CA SER A 126 11.78 -18.15 8.94
C SER A 126 10.39 -18.40 8.35
N HIS A 127 9.41 -17.59 8.73
CA HIS A 127 8.07 -17.65 8.14
C HIS A 127 8.10 -17.55 6.61
N VAL A 128 9.05 -16.82 6.03
CA VAL A 128 9.25 -16.73 4.57
C VAL A 128 9.86 -18.02 4.02
N GLY A 129 10.91 -18.56 4.65
CA GLY A 129 11.55 -19.82 4.23
C GLY A 129 10.59 -21.02 4.29
N VAL A 130 9.80 -21.10 5.36
CA VAL A 130 8.78 -22.14 5.56
C VAL A 130 7.63 -22.00 4.56
N ALA A 131 7.16 -20.79 4.25
CA ALA A 131 6.15 -20.60 3.20
C ALA A 131 6.65 -21.08 1.83
N TRP A 132 7.89 -20.76 1.46
CA TRP A 132 8.48 -21.20 0.19
C TRP A 132 8.74 -22.71 0.13
N ARG A 133 9.07 -23.34 1.26
CA ARG A 133 9.12 -24.81 1.37
C ARG A 133 7.73 -25.42 1.10
N LEU A 134 6.70 -24.97 1.81
CA LEU A 134 5.31 -25.43 1.62
C LEU A 134 4.81 -25.21 0.19
N LYS A 135 5.18 -24.08 -0.45
CA LYS A 135 4.85 -23.78 -1.85
C LYS A 135 5.50 -24.72 -2.88
N ASN A 136 6.53 -25.47 -2.47
CA ASN A 136 7.20 -26.46 -3.32
C ASN A 136 6.75 -27.90 -2.98
N GLU A 137 6.23 -28.12 -1.77
CA GLU A 137 5.67 -29.40 -1.31
C GLU A 137 4.18 -29.57 -1.68
N ILE A 138 3.41 -28.49 -1.76
CA ILE A 138 1.96 -28.50 -2.00
C ILE A 138 1.66 -28.19 -3.48
N PRO A 139 1.05 -29.12 -4.25
CA PRO A 139 0.61 -28.86 -5.63
C PRO A 139 -0.42 -27.72 -5.72
N ASN A 140 -0.45 -27.02 -6.85
CA ASN A 140 -1.38 -25.91 -7.12
C ASN A 140 -1.37 -24.82 -6.03
N SER A 141 -0.20 -24.54 -5.46
CA SER A 141 -0.02 -23.53 -4.41
C SER A 141 0.75 -22.30 -4.89
N HIS A 142 0.33 -21.14 -4.40
CA HIS A 142 0.84 -19.82 -4.81
C HIS A 142 1.17 -18.98 -3.59
N ILE A 143 2.31 -18.30 -3.62
CA ILE A 143 2.60 -17.17 -2.74
C ILE A 143 2.29 -15.90 -3.53
N LEU A 144 1.50 -15.00 -2.94
CA LEU A 144 1.09 -13.76 -3.60
C LEU A 144 2.10 -12.63 -3.40
N ASP A 145 3.15 -12.88 -2.61
CA ASP A 145 4.43 -12.16 -2.60
C ASP A 145 4.29 -10.70 -2.15
N GLN A 146 3.62 -10.49 -1.01
CA GLN A 146 3.69 -9.22 -0.30
C GLN A 146 5.03 -9.05 0.44
N MET A 147 5.68 -10.15 0.86
CA MET A 147 6.92 -10.13 1.66
C MET A 147 8.17 -10.56 0.86
N PRO A 148 9.19 -9.68 0.71
CA PRO A 148 10.70 -10.27 -0.20
C PRO A 148 11.39 -11.48 0.42
N LEU A 149 12.17 -12.18 -0.42
CA LEU A 149 13.33 -12.96 -0.03
C LEU A 149 14.63 -12.28 -0.47
N GLN A 150 15.61 -12.09 0.41
CA GLN A 150 17.02 -12.07 -0.02
C GLN A 150 17.67 -13.43 0.18
N PHE A 151 17.26 -14.45 -0.59
CA PHE A 151 18.16 -15.60 -0.78
C PHE A 151 19.44 -15.15 -1.50
N SER A 152 20.56 -15.70 -1.03
CA SER A 152 21.93 -15.37 -1.44
C SER A 152 22.19 -15.71 -2.92
N ARG A 153 23.33 -15.25 -3.46
CA ARG A 153 23.73 -15.45 -4.86
C ARG A 153 23.89 -16.91 -5.29
N GLN A 154 23.98 -17.87 -4.36
CA GLN A 154 24.55 -19.20 -4.62
C GLN A 154 23.65 -20.18 -5.41
N GLN A 155 22.35 -19.90 -5.62
CA GLN A 155 21.45 -20.80 -6.37
C GLN A 155 21.28 -20.48 -7.86
N TYR A 156 21.98 -19.47 -8.40
CA TYR A 156 21.83 -19.03 -9.80
C TYR A 156 23.15 -18.99 -10.60
N GLU A 157 24.21 -19.68 -10.15
CA GLU A 157 25.48 -19.74 -10.91
C GLU A 157 25.52 -20.79 -12.03
N THR A 158 24.45 -21.54 -12.25
CA THR A 158 24.35 -22.59 -13.27
C THR A 158 23.31 -22.29 -14.35
N GLU A 159 23.42 -21.14 -15.02
CA GLU A 159 23.13 -21.05 -16.46
C GLU A 159 23.71 -19.75 -17.09
N ASP A 160 24.32 -19.93 -18.25
CA ASP A 160 24.77 -18.95 -19.27
C ASP A 160 25.44 -17.61 -18.83
N LYS A 161 26.79 -17.55 -18.91
CA LYS A 161 27.61 -16.34 -18.68
C LYS A 161 27.84 -15.49 -19.95
N SER A 162 26.98 -15.55 -20.98
CA SER A 162 27.19 -14.86 -22.27
C SER A 162 26.75 -13.38 -22.35
N MET A 163 25.83 -12.91 -21.50
CA MET A 163 25.28 -11.53 -21.58
C MET A 163 25.99 -10.51 -20.66
N LEU A 164 27.23 -10.14 -20.98
CA LEU A 164 27.97 -9.09 -20.27
C LEU A 164 28.77 -8.10 -21.16
N PHE A 165 28.28 -7.78 -22.37
CA PHE A 165 28.84 -6.71 -23.20
C PHE A 165 27.76 -5.95 -24.00
N CYS A 166 27.15 -4.92 -23.39
CA CYS A 166 26.31 -3.93 -24.10
C CYS A 166 26.05 -2.65 -23.28
N SER A 167 27.12 -1.94 -22.86
CA SER A 167 27.02 -0.70 -22.07
C SER A 167 27.47 0.60 -22.79
N GLU A 168 28.10 0.52 -23.97
CA GLU A 168 28.67 1.71 -24.64
C GLU A 168 27.94 2.14 -25.94
N ALA A 169 27.10 1.27 -26.53
CA ALA A 169 26.50 1.54 -27.84
C ALA A 169 25.44 2.67 -27.85
N PHE A 170 24.84 3.01 -26.71
CA PHE A 170 23.65 3.89 -26.66
C PHE A 170 23.95 5.40 -26.60
N LEU A 171 25.16 5.82 -26.21
CA LEU A 171 25.49 7.26 -26.12
C LEU A 171 25.70 7.94 -27.48
N SER A 172 25.94 7.18 -28.54
CA SER A 172 26.27 7.72 -29.88
C SER A 172 25.04 8.24 -30.66
N ALA A 173 23.83 7.77 -30.33
CA ALA A 173 22.62 8.08 -31.08
C ALA A 173 22.00 9.47 -30.76
N ALA A 174 22.25 10.01 -29.57
CA ALA A 174 21.50 11.17 -29.05
C ALA A 174 22.00 12.55 -29.54
N VAL A 175 23.11 12.61 -30.29
CA VAL A 175 23.83 13.89 -30.57
C VAL A 175 23.75 14.31 -32.05
N ARG A 176 23.10 13.52 -32.93
CA ARG A 176 23.29 13.61 -34.40
C ARG A 176 22.21 14.30 -35.23
N ASN A 177 21.15 14.87 -34.66
CA ASN A 177 20.25 15.78 -35.39
C ASN A 177 19.95 17.04 -34.56
N LYS A 178 20.21 18.21 -35.16
CA LYS A 178 19.93 19.55 -34.60
C LYS A 178 18.78 20.21 -35.36
N CYS A 179 18.16 21.22 -34.72
CA CYS A 179 17.14 22.12 -35.27
C CYS A 179 15.76 21.44 -35.49
N VAL A 180 14.63 22.16 -35.44
CA VAL A 180 14.39 23.62 -35.43
C VAL A 180 13.51 24.03 -34.23
N LEU A 181 13.74 25.24 -33.71
CA LEU A 181 12.82 25.96 -32.79
C LEU A 181 11.78 26.74 -33.60
N LEU A 182 10.49 26.62 -33.27
CA LEU A 182 9.45 27.59 -33.64
C LEU A 182 8.35 27.67 -32.57
N GLU A 183 7.75 28.85 -32.46
CA GLU A 183 6.69 29.18 -31.50
C GLU A 183 5.30 29.15 -32.16
N GLY A 184 4.26 28.96 -31.35
CA GLY A 184 2.92 29.48 -31.65
C GLY A 184 1.90 28.55 -32.36
N SER A 185 0.70 28.52 -31.76
CA SER A 185 -0.62 28.43 -32.41
C SER A 185 -0.96 27.29 -33.40
N VAL A 186 -1.81 26.38 -32.92
CA VAL A 186 -2.96 25.75 -33.62
C VAL A 186 -2.69 24.98 -34.93
N LEU A 187 -3.05 23.68 -34.92
CA LEU A 187 -3.50 22.98 -36.12
C LEU A 187 -4.81 22.23 -35.84
N THR A 188 -5.89 22.68 -36.48
CA THR A 188 -7.19 21.99 -36.53
C THR A 188 -7.33 21.32 -37.89
N ILE A 189 -7.77 20.06 -37.93
CA ILE A 189 -8.13 19.36 -39.18
C ILE A 189 -9.58 18.87 -39.09
N VAL A 190 -10.41 19.32 -40.02
CA VAL A 190 -11.81 18.92 -40.20
C VAL A 190 -12.12 18.89 -41.69
N PHE A 191 -12.75 17.84 -42.20
CA PHE A 191 -13.69 17.92 -43.33
C PHE A 191 -14.71 16.77 -43.28
N ILE A 192 -15.84 16.95 -43.98
CA ILE A 192 -17.13 16.25 -43.81
C ILE A 192 -17.88 16.24 -45.18
N PRO A 193 -19.17 15.85 -45.28
CA PRO A 193 -19.83 14.54 -45.11
C PRO A 193 -20.04 13.85 -46.49
N PRO A 194 -21.06 12.98 -46.71
CA PRO A 194 -22.37 13.48 -47.19
C PRO A 194 -23.66 12.84 -46.62
N PHE A 195 -24.67 13.69 -46.36
CA PHE A 195 -26.15 13.45 -46.39
C PHE A 195 -26.82 12.42 -45.41
N TYR A 196 -28.09 12.54 -44.99
CA TYR A 196 -29.25 13.39 -45.42
C TYR A 196 -30.23 13.73 -44.23
N ARG A 197 -30.58 15.02 -43.99
CA ARG A 197 -31.83 15.67 -43.41
C ARG A 197 -32.56 15.09 -42.15
N LEU A 198 -33.37 15.77 -41.29
CA LEU A 198 -33.84 17.15 -40.89
C LEU A 198 -34.84 16.96 -39.67
N PRO A 199 -35.47 17.98 -39.00
CA PRO A 199 -35.03 19.26 -38.39
C PRO A 199 -35.58 19.50 -36.92
N VAL A 200 -35.58 20.77 -36.43
CA VAL A 200 -36.24 21.35 -35.20
C VAL A 200 -35.44 21.19 -33.88
N PHE A 201 -34.74 22.23 -33.35
CA PHE A 201 -35.18 23.35 -32.45
C PHE A 201 -35.74 22.90 -31.07
N TYR A 202 -35.44 23.50 -29.90
CA TYR A 202 -35.01 24.88 -29.56
C TYR A 202 -34.01 24.94 -28.37
N ASN A 203 -33.42 26.12 -28.08
CA ASN A 203 -32.51 26.40 -26.95
C ASN A 203 -33.17 26.38 -25.55
N LEU A 204 -32.42 26.00 -24.49
CA LEU A 204 -32.04 26.91 -23.38
C LEU A 204 -31.09 26.27 -22.33
N LEU A 205 -30.42 27.14 -21.58
CA LEU A 205 -29.31 26.93 -20.62
C LEU A 205 -29.32 25.65 -19.73
N GLY A 206 -28.35 24.78 -19.99
CA GLY A 206 -27.39 24.32 -18.98
C GLY A 206 -27.88 23.47 -17.79
N LYS A 207 -28.02 22.15 -18.00
CA LYS A 207 -27.87 21.12 -16.96
C LYS A 207 -27.29 19.82 -17.55
N VAL A 208 -26.83 18.93 -16.68
CA VAL A 208 -26.12 17.67 -17.00
C VAL A 208 -27.11 16.51 -17.15
N ASP A 209 -26.88 15.58 -18.08
CA ASP A 209 -27.14 14.13 -17.90
C ASP A 209 -26.60 13.23 -19.05
N MET A 210 -25.97 12.10 -18.67
CA MET A 210 -26.04 10.70 -19.22
C MET A 210 -26.00 10.36 -20.76
N LEU A 211 -25.53 9.19 -21.25
CA LEU A 211 -24.79 8.00 -20.70
C LEU A 211 -24.42 6.95 -21.81
N VAL A 212 -23.13 6.52 -21.94
CA VAL A 212 -22.61 5.18 -22.42
C VAL A 212 -22.96 4.71 -23.89
N ALA A 213 -22.21 3.89 -24.66
CA ALA A 213 -21.01 3.04 -24.51
C ALA A 213 -20.14 2.99 -25.80
N GLY A 214 -18.90 2.47 -25.72
CA GLY A 214 -18.10 2.05 -26.89
C GLY A 214 -16.77 1.37 -26.50
N ALA A 215 -16.56 0.11 -26.90
CA ALA A 215 -15.52 -0.77 -26.34
C ALA A 215 -14.10 -0.63 -26.96
N GLY A 216 -13.07 -0.95 -26.16
CA GLY A 216 -11.70 -1.28 -26.61
C GLY A 216 -10.60 -0.31 -26.13
N THR A 217 -9.42 -0.74 -25.65
CA THR A 217 -8.93 -2.10 -25.35
C THR A 217 -8.01 -2.08 -24.10
N GLY A 218 -7.88 -3.22 -23.40
CA GLY A 218 -7.09 -3.35 -22.16
C GLY A 218 -5.57 -3.34 -22.33
N GLY A 219 -5.02 -2.52 -23.23
CA GLY A 219 -3.59 -2.49 -23.55
C GLY A 219 -2.73 -1.62 -22.62
N THR A 220 -3.21 -0.42 -22.26
CA THR A 220 -2.33 0.65 -21.75
C THR A 220 -1.88 0.46 -20.29
N ILE A 221 -2.79 0.12 -19.39
CA ILE A 221 -2.47 -0.16 -17.97
C ILE A 221 -1.58 -1.42 -17.89
N THR A 222 -1.98 -2.47 -18.62
CA THR A 222 -1.20 -3.71 -18.80
C THR A 222 0.20 -3.44 -19.35
N GLY A 223 0.34 -2.47 -20.26
CA GLY A 223 1.63 -2.04 -20.83
C GLY A 223 2.54 -1.32 -19.83
N ILE A 224 1.99 -0.51 -18.92
CA ILE A 224 2.77 0.12 -17.83
C ILE A 224 3.17 -0.93 -16.80
N ALA A 225 2.23 -1.77 -16.35
CA ALA A 225 2.51 -2.87 -15.43
C ALA A 225 3.57 -3.83 -16.00
N ARG A 226 3.48 -4.17 -17.29
CA ARG A 226 4.48 -5.00 -17.98
C ARG A 226 5.84 -4.31 -18.08
N LYS A 227 5.91 -3.04 -18.48
CA LYS A 227 7.18 -2.29 -18.53
C LYS A 227 7.84 -2.13 -17.15
N LEU A 228 7.06 -2.07 -16.06
CA LEU A 228 7.59 -2.13 -14.69
C LEU A 228 8.10 -3.54 -14.32
N LYS A 229 7.40 -4.59 -14.74
CA LYS A 229 7.78 -6.01 -14.55
C LYS A 229 9.07 -6.37 -15.32
N GLU A 230 9.22 -5.84 -16.53
CA GLU A 230 10.39 -5.99 -17.43
C GLU A 230 11.62 -5.20 -16.97
N LYS A 231 11.45 -3.94 -16.52
CA LYS A 231 12.58 -3.07 -16.12
C LYS A 231 13.33 -3.52 -14.86
N CYS A 232 12.79 -4.47 -14.08
CA CYS A 232 13.46 -4.96 -12.89
C CYS A 232 13.33 -6.49 -12.74
N PRO A 233 14.13 -7.29 -13.49
CA PRO A 233 14.13 -8.74 -13.38
C PRO A 233 14.43 -9.23 -11.96
N ASN A 234 15.28 -8.51 -11.22
CA ASN A 234 15.78 -8.89 -9.89
C ASN A 234 15.08 -8.21 -8.70
N CYS A 235 13.94 -7.53 -8.91
CA CYS A 235 13.10 -7.06 -7.81
C CYS A 235 12.57 -8.27 -7.01
N LYS A 236 12.67 -8.28 -5.67
CA LYS A 236 12.57 -9.54 -4.86
C LYS A 236 11.37 -9.69 -3.90
N TYR A 237 10.54 -8.67 -3.68
CA TYR A 237 9.17 -8.77 -3.15
C TYR A 237 8.34 -7.84 -4.05
N ARG A 238 7.46 -8.37 -4.89
CA ARG A 238 7.22 -7.74 -6.19
C ARG A 238 5.83 -7.17 -6.41
N ASN A 239 4.81 -7.68 -5.72
CA ASN A 239 3.47 -7.66 -6.29
C ASN A 239 2.92 -6.22 -6.46
N PRO A 240 2.79 -5.70 -7.71
CA PRO A 240 2.41 -4.31 -7.94
C PRO A 240 0.97 -4.04 -7.50
N SER A 241 0.15 -5.09 -7.38
CA SER A 241 -1.18 -5.09 -6.76
C SER A 241 -1.25 -4.37 -5.42
N ASN A 242 -0.18 -4.42 -4.60
CA ASN A 242 -0.12 -3.79 -3.29
C ASN A 242 -0.16 -2.24 -3.40
N PRO A 243 0.84 -1.56 -3.99
CA PRO A 243 0.76 -0.11 -4.23
C PRO A 243 -0.33 0.29 -5.22
N LEU A 244 -0.68 -0.56 -6.22
CA LEU A 244 -1.74 -0.26 -7.18
C LEU A 244 -3.14 -0.27 -6.53
N ALA A 245 -3.44 -1.14 -5.57
CA ALA A 245 -4.71 -1.07 -4.84
C ALA A 245 -4.90 0.32 -4.19
N HIS A 246 -3.83 0.87 -3.63
CA HIS A 246 -3.85 2.16 -2.95
C HIS A 246 -3.84 3.36 -3.92
N TYR A 247 -3.11 3.26 -5.03
CA TYR A 247 -3.10 4.26 -6.11
C TYR A 247 -4.43 4.31 -6.87
N ASP A 248 -5.01 3.15 -7.21
CA ASP A 248 -6.25 3.03 -8.00
C ASP A 248 -7.53 3.24 -7.16
N THR A 249 -7.50 3.00 -5.84
CA THR A 249 -8.70 3.13 -4.97
C THR A 249 -8.52 4.09 -3.79
N THR A 250 -7.65 3.79 -2.82
CA THR A 250 -7.55 4.56 -1.56
C THR A 250 -7.25 6.05 -1.81
N ALA A 251 -6.43 6.35 -2.82
CA ALA A 251 -6.04 7.70 -3.17
C ALA A 251 -7.14 8.48 -3.91
N GLU A 252 -7.78 7.88 -4.91
CA GLU A 252 -8.91 8.51 -5.62
C GLU A 252 -10.10 8.71 -4.65
N GLU A 253 -10.33 7.79 -3.70
CA GLU A 253 -11.29 7.96 -2.60
C GLU A 253 -10.96 9.18 -1.72
N ILE A 254 -9.69 9.34 -1.29
CA ILE A 254 -9.27 10.52 -0.48
C ILE A 254 -9.44 11.82 -1.27
N ILE A 255 -9.05 11.82 -2.55
CA ILE A 255 -9.18 12.98 -3.45
C ILE A 255 -10.66 13.36 -3.62
N GLN A 256 -11.54 12.38 -3.83
CA GLN A 256 -12.98 12.59 -3.93
C GLN A 256 -13.59 13.09 -2.61
N GLN A 257 -13.21 12.49 -1.48
CA GLN A 257 -13.73 12.85 -0.15
C GLN A 257 -13.24 14.23 0.35
N CYS A 258 -12.21 14.80 -0.27
CA CYS A 258 -11.68 16.13 0.02
C CYS A 258 -11.96 17.19 -1.07
N ASP A 259 -12.88 16.96 -2.03
CA ASP A 259 -13.12 17.85 -3.18
C ASP A 259 -11.84 18.24 -3.95
N GLY A 260 -10.88 17.33 -4.06
CA GLY A 260 -9.56 17.55 -4.68
C GLY A 260 -8.55 18.37 -3.87
N LYS A 261 -8.86 18.74 -2.62
CA LYS A 261 -8.04 19.63 -1.78
C LYS A 261 -7.35 18.83 -0.68
N VAL A 262 -6.09 18.45 -0.91
CA VAL A 262 -5.26 17.74 0.07
C VAL A 262 -3.92 18.45 0.19
N ASP A 263 -3.68 19.11 1.32
CA ASP A 263 -2.42 19.82 1.61
C ASP A 263 -1.35 18.90 2.23
N MET A 264 -1.78 17.85 2.93
CA MET A 264 -0.90 16.88 3.59
C MET A 264 -1.56 15.50 3.71
N LEU A 265 -0.79 14.47 3.40
CA LEU A 265 -1.03 13.07 3.76
C LEU A 265 0.04 12.65 4.79
N VAL A 266 -0.39 11.94 5.82
CA VAL A 266 0.51 11.19 6.72
C VAL A 266 0.20 9.70 6.56
N ALA A 267 1.20 8.83 6.61
CA ALA A 267 0.98 7.37 6.59
C ALA A 267 2.13 6.58 7.24
N GLY A 268 1.77 5.60 8.07
CA GLY A 268 2.70 4.60 8.59
C GLY A 268 3.20 3.63 7.50
N ALA A 269 4.51 3.41 7.43
CA ALA A 269 5.15 2.51 6.47
C ALA A 269 5.39 1.12 7.09
N GLY A 270 4.72 0.10 6.55
CA GLY A 270 5.14 -1.31 6.66
C GLY A 270 5.82 -1.72 5.36
N THR A 271 5.16 -2.51 4.52
CA THR A 271 5.62 -2.82 3.16
C THR A 271 5.71 -1.60 2.23
N GLY A 272 5.37 -0.39 2.69
CA GLY A 272 5.39 0.86 1.91
C GLY A 272 4.29 1.07 0.87
N GLY A 273 3.66 0.00 0.37
CA GLY A 273 2.66 0.10 -0.70
C GLY A 273 1.53 1.10 -0.47
N THR A 274 1.04 1.27 0.77
CA THR A 274 0.02 2.28 1.11
C THR A 274 0.51 3.71 0.91
N ILE A 275 1.66 4.09 1.49
CA ILE A 275 2.21 5.43 1.31
C ILE A 275 2.64 5.66 -0.15
N THR A 276 3.32 4.70 -0.79
CA THR A 276 3.75 4.80 -2.19
C THR A 276 2.59 4.93 -3.18
N GLY A 277 1.52 4.14 -3.01
CA GLY A 277 0.36 4.20 -3.88
C GLY A 277 -0.37 5.55 -3.78
N ILE A 278 -0.65 6.00 -2.56
CA ILE A 278 -1.36 7.27 -2.34
C ILE A 278 -0.48 8.47 -2.72
N ALA A 279 0.80 8.47 -2.35
CA ALA A 279 1.73 9.54 -2.67
C ALA A 279 1.89 9.76 -4.17
N ARG A 280 2.08 8.70 -4.96
CA ARG A 280 2.19 8.80 -6.43
C ARG A 280 0.94 9.45 -7.04
N LYS A 281 -0.25 9.04 -6.61
CA LYS A 281 -1.52 9.64 -7.08
C LYS A 281 -1.67 11.10 -6.63
N LEU A 282 -1.34 11.42 -5.38
CA LEU A 282 -1.42 12.78 -4.88
C LEU A 282 -0.41 13.71 -5.57
N LYS A 283 0.81 13.27 -5.89
CA LYS A 283 1.75 14.08 -6.68
C LYS A 283 1.27 14.33 -8.12
N GLU A 284 0.43 13.47 -8.71
CA GLU A 284 -0.23 13.72 -10.00
C GLU A 284 -1.42 14.70 -9.91
N LYS A 285 -2.23 14.61 -8.85
CA LYS A 285 -3.55 15.26 -8.76
C LYS A 285 -3.58 16.50 -7.88
N CYS A 286 -2.81 16.47 -6.79
CA CYS A 286 -2.68 17.48 -5.76
C CYS A 286 -1.17 17.76 -5.55
N PRO A 287 -0.43 18.28 -6.55
CA PRO A 287 1.05 18.27 -6.56
C PRO A 287 1.71 19.00 -5.38
N ASN A 288 1.01 19.95 -4.76
CA ASN A 288 1.46 20.68 -3.56
C ASN A 288 1.30 19.87 -2.26
N CYS A 289 0.63 18.72 -2.29
CA CYS A 289 0.40 17.86 -1.14
C CYS A 289 1.73 17.35 -0.57
N LYS A 290 1.91 17.55 0.73
CA LYS A 290 3.04 16.98 1.48
C LYS A 290 2.74 15.53 1.84
N ILE A 291 3.73 14.66 1.69
CA ILE A 291 3.67 13.24 1.99
C ILE A 291 4.62 12.98 3.17
N ILE A 292 4.05 12.63 4.31
CA ILE A 292 4.79 12.37 5.55
C ILE A 292 4.78 10.87 5.84
N GLY A 293 5.97 10.25 5.86
CA GLY A 293 6.15 8.85 6.24
C GLY A 293 6.41 8.70 7.73
N VAL A 294 5.80 7.68 8.34
CA VAL A 294 6.05 7.32 9.76
C VAL A 294 6.60 5.90 9.83
N ASP A 295 7.68 5.71 10.60
CA ASP A 295 8.47 4.49 10.66
C ASP A 295 8.99 4.27 12.10
N PRO A 296 8.86 3.09 12.73
CA PRO A 296 9.15 2.96 14.15
C PRO A 296 10.66 3.03 14.47
N GLU A 297 10.99 3.43 15.70
CA GLU A 297 12.34 3.24 16.24
C GLU A 297 12.74 1.75 16.18
N GLY A 298 13.90 1.46 15.58
CA GLY A 298 14.37 0.09 15.32
C GLY A 298 13.98 -0.48 13.95
N SER A 299 13.23 0.28 13.16
CA SER A 299 13.08 0.09 11.72
C SER A 299 14.05 0.99 10.93
N ILE A 300 14.34 0.62 9.68
CA ILE A 300 15.26 1.34 8.78
C ILE A 300 14.60 1.99 7.55
N LEU A 301 13.26 2.10 7.50
CA LEU A 301 12.57 2.60 6.29
C LEU A 301 12.75 4.10 6.07
N ALA A 302 12.86 4.88 7.16
CA ALA A 302 12.99 6.32 7.09
C ALA A 302 14.25 6.79 6.33
N ASP A 303 14.16 8.00 5.79
CA ASP A 303 15.22 8.67 5.03
C ASP A 303 15.32 10.14 5.52
N PRO A 304 16.53 10.68 5.80
CA PRO A 304 17.85 10.08 5.62
C PRO A 304 18.21 9.03 6.70
N GLU A 305 19.25 8.22 6.43
CA GLU A 305 19.67 7.08 7.25
C GLU A 305 20.06 7.45 8.70
N GLU A 306 20.45 8.71 8.95
CA GLU A 306 20.64 9.28 10.30
C GLU A 306 19.46 9.01 11.24
N MET A 307 18.24 9.02 10.72
CA MET A 307 17.00 8.81 11.50
C MET A 307 16.84 7.38 12.02
N ASN A 308 17.65 6.44 11.53
CA ASN A 308 17.56 5.01 11.87
C ASN A 308 18.62 4.59 12.91
N LYS A 309 19.42 5.53 13.44
CA LYS A 309 20.45 5.28 14.45
C LYS A 309 19.81 5.12 15.84
N THR A 310 19.67 3.89 16.31
CA THR A 310 19.15 3.55 17.64
C THR A 310 19.66 2.17 18.10
N ASP A 311 19.75 1.98 19.43
CA ASP A 311 20.07 0.68 20.03
C ASP A 311 18.85 -0.27 20.09
N LYS A 312 17.64 0.25 19.84
CA LYS A 312 16.40 -0.55 19.79
C LYS A 312 16.37 -1.37 18.50
N THR A 313 16.21 -2.68 18.63
CA THR A 313 16.04 -3.63 17.50
C THR A 313 14.70 -4.35 17.51
N SER A 314 13.83 -4.02 18.47
CA SER A 314 12.45 -4.53 18.52
C SER A 314 11.50 -3.50 19.15
N TYR A 315 10.23 -3.61 18.79
CA TYR A 315 9.11 -2.77 19.19
C TYR A 315 7.83 -3.65 19.26
N GLU A 316 6.85 -3.23 20.05
CA GLU A 316 5.59 -3.96 20.29
C GLU A 316 4.48 -3.58 19.28
N VAL A 317 4.55 -2.39 18.67
CA VAL A 317 3.61 -1.93 17.62
C VAL A 317 3.69 -2.84 16.37
N GLU A 318 2.53 -3.26 15.87
CA GLU A 318 2.46 -4.24 14.78
C GLU A 318 2.08 -3.63 13.41
N GLY A 319 2.69 -4.16 12.34
CA GLY A 319 2.27 -3.90 10.95
C GLY A 319 2.93 -2.70 10.24
N ILE A 320 3.86 -2.02 10.92
CA ILE A 320 4.79 -1.01 10.39
C ILE A 320 6.25 -1.43 10.68
N GLY A 321 7.19 -0.84 9.94
CA GLY A 321 8.63 -1.03 10.07
C GLY A 321 9.18 -2.35 9.54
N TYR A 322 10.46 -2.33 9.13
CA TYR A 322 11.26 -3.50 8.73
C TYR A 322 12.77 -3.27 8.92
N ASP A 323 13.52 -4.36 8.98
CA ASP A 323 14.99 -4.45 8.97
C ASP A 323 15.59 -4.43 7.54
N PHE A 324 14.75 -4.20 6.53
CA PHE A 324 15.08 -4.07 5.11
C PHE A 324 14.20 -3.01 4.43
N ILE A 325 14.60 -2.53 3.25
CA ILE A 325 13.75 -1.65 2.41
C ILE A 325 12.89 -2.51 1.46
N PRO A 326 11.54 -2.44 1.54
CA PRO A 326 10.67 -3.17 0.63
C PRO A 326 10.71 -2.63 -0.79
N THR A 327 10.72 -3.51 -1.80
CA THR A 327 10.77 -3.06 -3.21
C THR A 327 9.50 -2.32 -3.67
N VAL A 328 8.36 -2.50 -2.98
CA VAL A 328 7.14 -1.72 -3.24
C VAL A 328 7.06 -0.41 -2.42
N LEU A 329 8.08 -0.11 -1.60
CA LEU A 329 8.29 1.21 -0.99
C LEU A 329 9.14 2.09 -1.92
N ASP A 330 8.47 3.02 -2.58
CA ASP A 330 9.12 4.17 -3.20
C ASP A 330 9.33 5.27 -2.15
N ARG A 331 10.58 5.43 -1.68
CA ARG A 331 10.94 6.50 -0.74
C ARG A 331 10.99 7.88 -1.40
N SER A 332 11.15 7.96 -2.73
CA SER A 332 11.35 9.24 -3.45
C SER A 332 10.09 10.10 -3.59
N VAL A 333 8.91 9.53 -3.27
CA VAL A 333 7.62 10.24 -3.25
C VAL A 333 7.20 10.67 -1.84
N VAL A 334 8.03 10.42 -0.82
CA VAL A 334 7.84 10.87 0.57
C VAL A 334 8.68 12.12 0.80
N ASP A 335 8.06 13.23 1.19
CA ASP A 335 8.76 14.51 1.35
C ASP A 335 9.53 14.60 2.67
N GLN A 336 9.00 13.99 3.74
CA GLN A 336 9.61 13.97 5.08
C GLN A 336 9.27 12.67 5.83
N TRP A 337 10.19 12.18 6.65
CA TRP A 337 9.98 11.03 7.54
C TRP A 337 9.96 11.45 9.02
N TYR A 338 9.28 10.64 9.83
CA TYR A 338 9.22 10.74 11.30
C TYR A 338 9.42 9.36 11.95
N LYS A 339 10.03 9.34 13.14
CA LYS A 339 10.25 8.12 13.92
C LYS A 339 9.27 8.06 15.10
N SER A 340 8.51 6.96 15.18
CA SER A 340 7.52 6.73 16.24
C SER A 340 8.01 5.71 17.28
N ASN A 341 7.57 5.82 18.52
CA ASN A 341 7.82 4.82 19.58
C ASN A 341 6.52 4.16 20.09
N ASP A 342 6.66 3.05 20.81
CA ASP A 342 5.53 2.26 21.34
C ASP A 342 4.66 3.05 22.34
N GLU A 343 5.27 3.89 23.20
CA GLU A 343 4.55 4.61 24.26
C GLU A 343 3.61 5.67 23.68
N GLU A 344 4.11 6.52 22.78
CA GLU A 344 3.29 7.49 22.04
C GLU A 344 2.23 6.79 21.19
N SER A 345 2.56 5.62 20.62
CA SER A 345 1.63 4.82 19.84
C SER A 345 0.43 4.32 20.66
N PHE A 346 0.66 3.63 21.78
CA PHE A 346 -0.43 3.14 22.62
C PHE A 346 -1.15 4.28 23.37
N SER A 347 -0.48 5.39 23.64
CA SER A 347 -1.10 6.61 24.21
C SER A 347 -2.10 7.22 23.23
N MET A 348 -1.70 7.48 21.98
CA MET A 348 -2.61 8.06 20.98
C MET A 348 -3.73 7.11 20.55
N SER A 349 -3.47 5.79 20.56
CA SER A 349 -4.48 4.75 20.35
C SER A 349 -5.67 4.94 21.30
N ARG A 350 -5.37 4.96 22.61
CA ARG A 350 -6.38 5.15 23.67
C ARG A 350 -7.07 6.51 23.57
N ARG A 351 -6.41 7.53 23.03
CA ARG A 351 -7.03 8.84 22.74
C ARG A 351 -7.96 8.83 21.54
N LEU A 352 -7.63 8.16 20.43
CA LEU A 352 -8.54 8.06 19.28
C LEU A 352 -9.85 7.35 19.69
N ILE A 353 -9.75 6.32 20.53
CA ILE A 353 -10.90 5.66 21.15
C ILE A 353 -11.67 6.62 22.08
N LYS A 354 -11.00 7.20 23.09
CA LYS A 354 -11.64 7.99 24.16
C LYS A 354 -12.14 9.38 23.72
N ASP A 355 -11.33 10.09 22.94
CA ASP A 355 -11.58 11.48 22.55
C ASP A 355 -12.44 11.54 21.28
N GLU A 356 -12.22 10.66 20.29
CA GLU A 356 -12.91 10.73 18.98
C GLU A 356 -13.91 9.58 18.72
N GLY A 357 -13.93 8.53 19.55
CA GLY A 357 -14.80 7.36 19.36
C GLY A 357 -14.34 6.39 18.27
N LEU A 358 -13.08 6.48 17.84
CA LEU A 358 -12.53 5.67 16.75
C LEU A 358 -11.89 4.40 17.30
N LEU A 359 -12.52 3.25 17.07
CA LEU A 359 -11.99 1.91 17.41
C LEU A 359 -10.92 1.45 16.41
N CYS A 360 -9.88 2.28 16.25
CA CYS A 360 -8.70 2.00 15.41
C CYS A 360 -7.65 1.11 16.11
N ASP A 361 -8.01 0.52 17.25
CA ASP A 361 -7.25 -0.47 18.01
C ASP A 361 -8.27 -1.28 18.82
N LEU A 362 -8.07 -2.60 18.91
CA LEU A 362 -8.91 -3.48 19.72
C LEU A 362 -8.11 -3.91 20.96
N ALA A 363 -7.77 -2.92 21.76
CA ALA A 363 -7.17 -3.12 23.08
C ALA A 363 -8.26 -3.35 24.13
N ASP A 364 -8.08 -4.35 24.99
CA ASP A 364 -9.03 -4.69 26.08
C ASP A 364 -8.96 -3.73 27.28
N GLY A 365 -8.11 -2.71 27.20
CA GLY A 365 -7.87 -1.71 28.22
C GLY A 365 -6.72 -2.03 29.17
N SER A 366 -6.25 -3.28 29.22
CA SER A 366 -5.10 -3.70 30.04
C SER A 366 -3.81 -2.98 29.64
N SER A 367 -2.78 -3.02 30.49
CA SER A 367 -1.44 -2.46 30.20
C SER A 367 -0.57 -3.39 29.36
N ASP A 368 -0.97 -4.64 29.16
CA ASP A 368 -0.05 -5.74 28.94
C ASP A 368 0.02 -6.13 27.46
N LYS A 369 0.80 -5.32 26.72
CA LYS A 369 1.61 -5.65 25.53
C LYS A 369 1.06 -6.65 24.49
N LYS A 370 1.09 -6.22 23.21
CA LYS A 370 0.74 -6.94 21.96
C LYS A 370 -0.76 -6.98 21.65
N GLN A 371 -1.32 -5.83 21.29
CA GLN A 371 -2.71 -5.72 20.83
C GLN A 371 -2.79 -4.98 19.49
N MET A 372 -3.96 -5.05 18.87
CA MET A 372 -4.18 -4.92 17.43
C MET A 372 -4.18 -3.45 16.93
N VAL A 373 -3.02 -2.92 16.52
CA VAL A 373 -2.88 -1.55 15.99
C VAL A 373 -3.50 -1.40 14.58
N PHE A 374 -4.77 -0.96 14.51
CA PHE A 374 -5.53 -0.74 13.27
C PHE A 374 -5.53 0.73 12.79
N GLY A 375 -4.33 1.30 12.64
CA GLY A 375 -4.10 2.57 11.93
C GLY A 375 -3.66 3.77 12.77
N VAL A 376 -3.38 3.57 14.05
CA VAL A 376 -3.01 4.63 15.02
C VAL A 376 -1.77 5.44 14.62
N VAL A 377 -0.78 4.78 14.00
CA VAL A 377 0.54 5.30 13.59
C VAL A 377 0.46 6.63 12.84
N THR A 378 -0.61 6.85 12.07
CA THR A 378 -0.79 8.04 11.23
C THR A 378 -1.12 9.31 12.02
N ALA A 379 -1.63 9.20 13.25
CA ALA A 379 -2.10 10.35 14.02
C ALA A 379 -1.01 11.02 14.88
N ILE A 380 -0.03 10.26 15.36
CA ILE A 380 0.97 10.72 16.36
C ILE A 380 1.90 11.77 15.75
N ASP A 381 2.58 11.41 14.66
CA ASP A 381 3.71 12.21 14.20
C ASP A 381 3.32 13.46 13.41
N MET A 382 2.05 13.57 13.00
CA MET A 382 1.47 14.86 12.58
C MET A 382 1.45 15.88 13.74
N LEU A 383 1.30 15.40 14.97
CA LEU A 383 1.29 16.22 16.18
C LEU A 383 2.72 16.54 16.62
N ASN A 384 3.66 15.58 16.51
CA ASN A 384 5.10 15.85 16.64
C ASN A 384 5.61 16.84 15.58
N PHE A 385 5.12 16.80 14.35
CA PHE A 385 5.40 17.79 13.30
C PHE A 385 4.99 19.21 13.72
N VAL A 386 3.81 19.39 14.33
CA VAL A 386 3.37 20.73 14.78
C VAL A 386 4.04 21.17 16.08
N ALA A 387 4.11 20.31 17.10
CA ALA A 387 4.75 20.63 18.37
C ALA A 387 6.25 20.97 18.21
N SER A 388 6.96 20.25 17.33
CA SER A 388 8.35 20.56 16.98
C SER A 388 8.52 21.80 16.09
N LYS A 389 7.43 22.39 15.59
CA LYS A 389 7.43 23.66 14.86
C LYS A 389 7.16 24.86 15.76
N GLU A 390 6.29 24.71 16.77
CA GLU A 390 6.05 25.81 17.73
C GLU A 390 7.27 26.05 18.63
N LYS A 391 7.94 25.00 19.15
CA LYS A 391 9.19 25.17 19.93
C LYS A 391 10.26 26.00 19.20
N ARG A 392 10.46 25.76 17.90
CA ARG A 392 11.43 26.50 17.07
C ARG A 392 11.03 27.95 16.76
N HIS A 393 9.80 28.35 17.06
CA HIS A 393 9.33 29.74 17.00
C HIS A 393 9.23 30.42 18.38
N THR A 394 9.48 29.71 19.48
CA THR A 394 9.63 30.28 20.83
C THR A 394 11.08 30.42 21.30
N GLU A 395 12.03 29.92 20.51
CA GLU A 395 13.47 29.86 20.82
C GLU A 395 14.35 30.66 19.83
N ASN A 396 13.75 31.58 19.05
CA ASN A 396 14.43 32.54 18.16
C ASN A 396 13.79 33.94 18.29
#